data_AF-A0A642F1G2-F1
#
_entry.id   AF-A0A642F1G2-F1
#
_cell.length_a   1.000
_cell.length_b   1.000
_cell.length_c   1.000
_cell.angle_alpha   90.00
_cell.angle_beta   90.00
_cell.angle_gamma   90.00
#
_symmetry.space_group_name_H-M   'P 1'
#
loop_
_entity.id
_entity.type
_entity.pdbx_description
1 polymer ?
#
loop_
_entity_poly.entity_id
_entity_poly.type
_entity_poly.pdbx_seq_one_letter_code
_entity_poly.pdbx_strand_id
1 'polypeptide(L)' 'WGAYNEKLLATIWPYKLKEFIEEEQSAGRTVAPQILNLMKRVREDDNPILIIANLKTK' A
#
# COMPACT_ATOMS: atom_id res chain seq x y z
N TRP A 1 5.58 8.83 -8.71
CA TRP A 1 6.71 7.92 -8.45
C TRP A 1 7.97 8.76 -8.37
N GLY A 2 8.81 8.51 -7.37
CA GLY A 2 10.12 9.15 -7.22
C GLY A 2 11.10 8.18 -6.58
N ALA A 3 12.39 8.49 -6.63
CA ALA A 3 13.42 7.71 -5.96
C ALA A 3 14.24 8.62 -5.04
N TYR A 4 14.56 8.13 -3.83
CA TYR A 4 15.40 8.84 -2.88
C TYR A 4 16.17 7.84 -2.01
N ASN A 5 17.48 8.01 -1.85
CA ASN A 5 18.36 7.12 -1.07
C ASN A 5 18.14 5.62 -1.36
N GLU A 6 18.13 5.27 -2.66
CA GLU A 6 17.89 3.90 -3.17
C GLU A 6 16.52 3.30 -2.81
N LYS A 7 15.55 4.16 -2.46
CA LYS A 7 14.17 3.76 -2.16
C LYS A 7 13.25 4.29 -3.23
N LEU A 8 12.33 3.45 -3.67
CA LEU A 8 11.18 3.83 -4.49
C LEU A 8 10.10 4.41 -3.59
N LEU A 9 9.64 5.60 -3.95
CA LEU A 9 8.56 6.32 -3.29
C LEU A 9 7.35 6.36 -4.21
N ALA A 10 6.21 5.94 -3.67
CA ALA A 10 4.92 6.04 -4.33
C ALA A 10 3.87 6.54 -3.33
N THR A 11 2.81 7.15 -3.84
CA THR A 11 1.65 7.49 -3.02
C THR A 11 0.43 6.75 -3.55
N ILE A 12 -0.43 6.30 -2.65
CA ILE A 12 -1.72 5.71 -3.00
C ILE A 12 -2.80 6.35 -2.14
N TRP A 13 -3.94 6.66 -2.76
CA TRP A 13 -5.10 7.13 -2.02
C TRP A 13 -5.72 5.97 -1.22
N PRO A 14 -6.22 6.19 0.01
CA PRO A 14 -6.78 5.13 0.82
C PRO A 14 -7.93 4.37 0.13
N TYR A 15 -8.84 5.07 -0.56
CA TYR A 15 -9.91 4.42 -1.31
C TYR A 15 -9.38 3.47 -2.41
N LYS A 16 -8.31 3.86 -3.13
CA LYS A 16 -7.66 2.99 -4.14
C LYS A 16 -6.98 1.79 -3.51
N LEU A 17 -6.41 1.95 -2.31
CA LEU A 17 -5.81 0.84 -1.59
C LEU A 17 -6.88 -0.17 -1.13
N LYS A 18 -8.07 0.31 -0.76
CA LYS A 18 -9.22 -0.54 -0.45
C LYS A 18 -9.68 -1.34 -1.68
N GLU A 19 -9.86 -0.68 -2.83
CA GLU A 19 -10.20 -1.33 -4.11
C GLU A 19 -9.20 -2.46 -4.44
N PHE A 20 -7.90 -2.18 -4.34
CA PHE A 20 -6.85 -3.18 -4.55
C PHE A 20 -6.97 -4.40 -3.60
N ILE A 21 -7.24 -4.17 -2.31
CA ILE A 21 -7.39 -5.27 -1.34
C ILE A 21 -8.58 -6.16 -1.71
N GLU A 22 -9.71 -5.57 -2.09
CA GLU A 22 -10.91 -6.29 -2.49
C GLU A 22 -10.68 -7.11 -3.77
N GLU A 23 -9.97 -6.55 -4.75
CA GLU A 23 -9.57 -7.25 -5.99
C GLU A 23 -8.64 -8.44 -5.70
N GLU A 24 -7.62 -8.26 -4.85
CA GLU A 24 -6.69 -9.34 -4.51
C GLU A 24 -7.38 -10.48 -3.75
N GLN A 25 -8.24 -10.13 -2.77
CA GLN A 25 -8.97 -11.13 -1.98
C GLN A 25 -10.02 -11.88 -2.81
N SER A 26 -10.75 -11.17 -3.70
CA SER A 26 -11.71 -11.81 -4.61
C SER A 26 -11.04 -12.75 -5.61
N ALA A 27 -9.78 -12.47 -5.98
CA ALA A 27 -8.95 -13.36 -6.79
C ALA A 27 -8.28 -14.51 -5.99
N GLY A 28 -8.56 -14.65 -4.70
CA GLY A 28 -7.95 -15.67 -3.83
C GLY A 28 -6.47 -15.43 -3.52
N ARG A 29 -5.95 -14.23 -3.79
CA ARG A 29 -4.57 -13.83 -3.46
C ARG A 29 -4.48 -13.30 -2.04
N THR A 30 -3.28 -13.38 -1.47
CA THR A 30 -3.04 -12.92 -0.10
C THR A 30 -2.51 -11.50 -0.10
N VAL A 31 -3.09 -10.65 0.73
CA VAL A 31 -2.58 -9.30 1.01
C VAL A 31 -1.82 -9.33 2.32
N ALA A 32 -0.67 -8.64 2.35
CA ALA A 32 0.17 -8.59 3.54
C ALA A 32 -0.60 -8.06 4.77
N PRO A 33 -0.53 -8.73 5.94
CA PRO A 33 -1.30 -8.34 7.13
C PRO A 33 -1.08 -6.90 7.59
N GLN A 34 0.11 -6.34 7.35
CA GLN A 34 0.44 -4.95 7.66
C GLN A 34 -0.45 -3.97 6.88
N ILE A 35 -0.74 -4.28 5.62
CA ILE A 35 -1.61 -3.46 4.75
C ILE A 35 -3.05 -3.55 5.26
N LEU A 36 -3.53 -4.76 5.60
CA LEU A 36 -4.87 -4.96 6.15
C LEU A 36 -5.06 -4.22 7.49
N ASN A 37 -4.04 -4.24 8.35
CA ASN A 37 -4.10 -3.55 9.64
C ASN A 37 -3.99 -2.03 9.49
N LEU A 38 -3.28 -1.52 8.49
CA LEU A 38 -3.26 -0.09 8.16
C LEU A 38 -4.67 0.39 7.78
N MET A 39 -5.36 -0.36 6.92
CA MET A 39 -6.70 0.01 6.44
C MET A 39 -7.79 -0.02 7.52
N LYS A 40 -7.55 -0.66 8.67
CA LYS A 40 -8.44 -0.56 9.84
C LYS A 40 -8.37 0.80 10.55
N ARG A 41 -7.35 1.61 10.24
CA ARG A 41 -7.02 2.87 10.94
C ARG A 41 -7.08 4.10 10.03
N VAL A 42 -7.25 3.91 8.73
CA VAL A 42 -7.25 4.97 7.71
C VAL A 42 -8.63 5.01 7.06
N ARG A 43 -9.20 6.21 6.95
CA ARG A 43 -10.47 6.44 6.25
C ARG A 43 -10.21 6.68 4.77
N GLU A 44 -11.22 6.42 3.94
CA GLU A 44 -11.10 6.50 2.48
C GLU A 44 -10.74 7.90 1.95
N ASP A 45 -11.13 8.94 2.69
CA ASP A 45 -10.93 10.35 2.41
C ASP A 45 -9.72 10.98 3.12
N ASP A 46 -8.96 10.18 3.90
CA ASP A 46 -7.71 10.65 4.50
C ASP A 46 -6.63 10.92 3.43
N ASN A 47 -5.56 11.58 3.86
CA ASN A 47 -4.42 11.90 3.00
C ASN A 47 -3.80 10.64 2.35
N PRO A 48 -3.14 10.78 1.18
CA PRO A 48 -2.46 9.67 0.53
C PRO A 48 -1.44 8.98 1.43
N ILE A 49 -1.40 7.65 1.34
CA ILE A 49 -0.44 6.80 2.02
C ILE A 49 0.87 6.81 1.23
N LEU A 50 1.98 7.09 1.90
CA LEU A 50 3.33 6.99 1.33
C LEU A 50 3.82 5.55 1.40
N ILE A 51 4.06 4.95 0.23
CA ILE A 51 4.69 3.64 0.07
C ILE A 51 6.18 3.86 -0.17
N ILE A 52 7.00 3.19 0.65
CA ILE A 52 8.45 3.18 0.53
C ILE A 52 8.88 1.74 0.29
N ALA A 53 9.48 1.48 -0.87
CA ALA A 53 10.04 0.19 -1.20
C ALA A 53 11.55 0.30 -1.38
N ASN A 54 12.30 -0.61 -0.80
CA ASN A 54 13.73 -0.77 -1.05
C ASN A 54 14.03 -2.22 -1.44
N LEU A 55 14.97 -2.40 -2.36
CA LEU A 55 15.52 -3.72 -2.63
C LEU A 55 16.41 -4.09 -1.44
N LYS A 56 16.09 -5.19 -0.76
CA LYS A 56 16.98 -5.73 0.25
C LYS A 56 18.22 -6.29 -0.46
N THR A 57 19.37 -5.73 -0.17
CA THR A 57 20.65 -6.41 -0.44
C THR A 57 20.69 -7.68 0.42
N LYS A 58 21.11 -8.79 -0.21
CA LYS A 58 21.27 -10.09 0.44
C LYS A 58 22.30 -10.04 1.57
#